data_AF-A0A7S1LBY7-F1
#
_entry.id   AF-A0A7S1LBY7-F1
#
_cell.length_a   1.000
_cell.length_b   1.000
_cell.length_c   1.000
_cell.angle_alpha   90.00
_cell.angle_beta   90.00
_cell.angle_gamma   90.00
#
_symmetry.space_group_name_H-M   'P 1'
#
loop_
_entity.id
_entity.type
_entity.pdbx_description
1 polymer ?
#
loop_
_entity_poly.entity_id
_entity_poly.type
_entity_poly.pdbx_seq_one_letter_code
_entity_poly.pdbx_strand_id
1 'polypeptide(L)'
;KTAVPWTNRLRNRFSSGAGTDYKTYFAGGFLSLQRALLAAFANDTARVVNGGAADAFTTATNNAAALAPMPFVDYTNQVFLQLAGFLVPFALALSFLAGVSQVAERLVQEKELRLREAMAAMGVGKTTLFFAWLITFGLINLVTAAASTVTLAATFMPKSVWTLTFLLFFGFALSTTALGSLLSSLFSKSRTAAIATPIIFFACAIPSFAMNPSDHP
;
A
#
# COMPACT_ATOMS: atom_id res chain seq x y z
N LYS A 1 16.67 31.73 -15.45
CA LYS A 1 16.35 30.38 -14.92
C LYS A 1 16.43 30.47 -13.41
N THR A 2 15.28 30.50 -12.74
CA THR A 2 15.16 30.63 -11.28
C THR A 2 15.63 29.34 -10.61
N ALA A 3 16.60 29.45 -9.70
CA ALA A 3 17.22 28.32 -9.00
C ALA A 3 16.33 27.80 -7.85
N VAL A 4 15.08 27.45 -8.18
CA VAL A 4 14.20 26.77 -7.21
C VAL A 4 14.35 25.28 -7.45
N PRO A 5 14.84 24.49 -6.47
CA PRO A 5 14.88 23.05 -6.59
C PRO A 5 13.45 22.51 -6.78
N TRP A 6 13.25 21.69 -7.80
CA TRP A 6 11.96 21.09 -8.13
C TRP A 6 11.50 20.14 -7.01
N THR A 7 10.42 20.49 -6.32
CA THR A 7 9.78 19.65 -5.28
C THR A 7 8.64 18.80 -5.85
N ASN A 8 8.87 18.10 -6.97
CA ASN A 8 7.82 17.27 -7.58
C ASN A 8 7.71 15.85 -6.98
N ARG A 9 8.30 15.63 -5.79
CA ARG A 9 8.26 14.33 -5.10
C ARG A 9 7.84 14.50 -3.66
N LEU A 10 6.76 13.79 -3.31
CA LEU A 10 6.38 13.56 -1.93
C LEU A 10 7.41 12.59 -1.34
N ARG A 11 8.33 13.12 -0.52
CA ARG A 11 9.36 12.31 0.16
C ARG A 11 8.73 11.30 1.14
N ASN A 12 7.55 11.62 1.69
CA ASN A 12 6.78 10.73 2.55
C ASN A 12 5.27 10.92 2.30
N ARG A 13 4.54 9.80 2.17
CA ARG A 13 3.07 9.76 2.02
C ARG A 13 2.34 10.08 3.34
N PHE A 14 3.04 9.94 4.47
CA PHE A 14 2.55 10.25 5.82
C PHE A 14 3.44 11.32 6.46
N SER A 15 2.84 12.22 7.25
CA SER A 15 3.61 13.26 7.97
C SER A 15 4.55 12.58 8.96
N SER A 16 5.87 12.70 8.75
CA SER A 16 6.88 12.09 9.62
C SER A 16 7.56 13.08 10.58
N GLY A 17 7.01 14.29 10.72
CA GLY A 17 7.63 15.37 11.49
C GLY A 17 8.98 15.83 10.97
N ALA A 18 9.69 16.60 11.79
CA ALA A 18 11.07 16.98 11.51
C ALA A 18 11.97 15.73 11.58
N GLY A 19 12.56 15.35 10.43
CA GLY A 19 13.50 14.23 10.36
C GLY A 19 14.65 14.40 11.35
N THR A 20 15.16 13.32 11.93
CA THR A 20 16.18 13.39 13.00
C THR A 20 17.57 13.76 12.53
N ASP A 21 17.80 13.81 11.22
CA ASP A 21 19.11 14.04 10.59
C ASP A 21 19.75 15.36 11.03
N TYR A 22 18.97 16.42 11.30
CA TYR A 22 19.56 17.66 11.79
C TYR A 22 20.28 17.46 13.14
N LYS A 23 19.80 16.56 14.00
CA LYS A 23 20.38 16.35 15.34
C LYS A 23 21.83 15.90 15.28
N THR A 24 22.23 15.12 14.28
CA THR A 24 23.63 14.69 14.12
C THR A 24 24.53 15.85 13.68
N TYR A 25 24.04 16.77 12.84
CA TYR A 25 24.79 17.98 12.47
C TYR A 25 24.92 18.98 13.62
N PHE A 26 23.91 19.04 14.51
CA PHE A 26 23.97 19.85 15.72
C PHE A 26 24.90 19.23 16.78
N ALA A 27 24.76 17.94 17.08
CA ALA A 27 25.56 17.25 18.09
C ALA A 27 27.01 17.01 17.63
N GLY A 28 27.22 16.80 16.33
CA GLY A 28 28.54 16.53 15.74
C GLY A 28 29.40 17.78 15.53
N GLY A 29 28.94 18.97 15.89
CA GLY A 29 29.73 20.21 15.78
C GLY A 29 29.99 20.71 14.35
N PHE A 30 29.43 20.04 13.33
CA PHE A 30 29.57 20.45 11.94
C PHE A 30 28.98 21.85 11.71
N LEU A 31 27.80 22.13 12.26
CA LEU A 31 27.15 23.44 12.13
C LEU A 31 27.94 24.56 12.82
N SER A 32 28.59 24.27 13.95
CA SER A 32 29.48 25.23 14.61
C SER A 32 30.74 25.51 13.79
N LEU A 33 31.31 24.48 13.16
CA LEU A 33 32.49 24.64 12.30
C LEU A 33 32.12 25.42 11.04
N GLN A 34 31.03 25.03 10.36
CA GLN A 34 30.49 25.75 9.22
C GLN A 34 30.27 27.22 9.54
N ARG A 35 29.69 27.52 10.71
CA ARG A 35 29.46 28.90 11.16
C ARG A 35 30.77 29.66 11.43
N ALA A 36 31.73 29.04 12.12
CA ALA A 36 33.02 29.67 12.41
C ALA A 36 33.81 29.97 11.13
N LEU A 37 33.82 29.02 10.20
CA LEU A 37 34.48 29.14 8.91
C LEU A 37 33.80 30.19 8.03
N LEU A 38 32.47 30.21 7.96
CA LEU A 38 31.72 31.22 7.20
C LEU A 38 31.95 32.64 7.77
N ALA A 39 32.00 32.77 9.10
CA ALA A 39 32.32 34.05 9.75
C ALA A 39 33.76 34.50 9.46
N ALA A 40 34.72 33.57 9.44
CA ALA A 40 36.11 33.87 9.09
C ALA A 40 36.23 34.36 7.64
N PHE A 41 35.61 33.69 6.68
CA PHE A 41 35.60 34.12 5.27
C PHE A 41 34.88 35.45 5.08
N ALA A 42 33.74 35.66 5.75
CA ALA A 42 33.02 36.93 5.68
C ALA A 42 33.88 38.09 6.17
N ASN A 43 34.65 37.89 7.24
CA ASN A 43 35.57 38.89 7.78
C ASN A 43 36.74 39.17 6.83
N ASP A 44 37.33 38.15 6.23
CA ASP A 44 38.44 38.32 5.28
C ASP A 44 37.98 39.08 4.02
N THR A 45 36.83 38.70 3.48
CA THR A 45 36.23 39.39 2.34
C THR A 45 35.88 40.84 2.67
N ALA A 46 35.32 41.10 3.86
CA ALA A 46 35.00 42.46 4.31
C ALA A 46 36.26 43.33 4.51
N ARG A 47 37.38 42.74 4.94
CA ARG A 47 38.67 43.43 5.06
C ARG A 47 39.25 43.83 3.71
N VAL A 48 39.14 42.95 2.72
CA VAL A 48 39.58 43.21 1.33
C VAL A 48 38.72 44.28 0.65
N VAL A 49 37.40 44.28 0.89
CA VAL A 49 36.47 45.21 0.25
C VAL A 49 36.43 46.58 0.93
N ASN A 50 36.47 46.65 2.27
CA ASN A 50 36.27 47.90 3.02
C ASN A 50 37.56 48.51 3.61
N GLY A 51 38.75 48.03 3.22
CA GLY A 51 40.00 48.73 3.55
C GLY A 51 40.30 48.85 5.05
N GLY A 52 39.96 47.84 5.84
CA GLY A 52 40.51 47.69 7.21
C GLY A 52 39.82 48.46 8.33
N ALA A 53 38.54 48.85 8.21
CA ALA A 53 37.80 49.47 9.32
C ALA A 53 36.41 48.85 9.54
N ALA A 54 36.39 47.72 10.25
CA ALA A 54 35.34 47.27 11.19
C ALA A 54 35.65 45.83 11.57
N ASP A 55 35.81 45.55 12.87
CA ASP A 55 35.95 44.19 13.39
C ASP A 55 34.66 43.40 13.16
N ALA A 56 34.52 42.86 11.96
CA ALA A 56 33.33 42.14 11.51
C ALA A 56 33.08 40.85 12.33
N PHE A 57 34.04 40.39 13.13
CA PHE A 57 33.87 39.29 14.07
C PHE A 57 32.82 39.56 15.16
N THR A 58 32.72 40.79 15.68
CA THR A 58 31.69 41.16 16.68
C THR A 58 30.31 41.33 16.03
N THR A 59 30.24 41.78 14.78
CA THR A 59 28.96 41.90 14.05
C THR A 59 28.44 40.53 13.56
N ALA A 60 29.33 39.62 13.15
CA ALA A 60 29.00 38.26 12.75
C ALA A 60 28.62 37.35 13.94
N THR A 61 29.14 37.62 15.14
CA THR A 61 28.71 36.93 16.36
C THR A 61 27.33 37.40 16.82
N ASN A 62 27.03 38.70 16.70
CA ASN A 62 25.72 39.27 17.04
C ASN A 62 24.60 38.86 16.06
N ASN A 63 24.92 38.65 14.77
CA ASN A 63 24.00 38.06 13.79
C ASN A 63 24.00 36.52 13.86
N ALA A 64 23.78 36.00 15.07
CA ALA A 64 23.57 34.58 15.30
C ALA A 64 22.20 34.17 14.73
N ALA A 65 22.15 33.84 13.44
CA ALA A 65 20.97 33.21 12.86
C ALA A 65 20.62 31.96 13.68
N ALA A 66 19.53 32.03 14.45
CA ALA A 66 19.06 30.94 15.27
C ALA A 66 18.54 29.85 14.34
N LEU A 67 19.25 28.73 14.27
CA LEU A 67 18.83 27.58 13.49
C LEU A 67 17.78 26.83 14.30
N ALA A 68 16.52 27.01 13.92
CA ALA A 68 15.41 26.22 14.40
C ALA A 68 14.82 25.40 13.24
N PRO A 69 14.40 24.15 13.48
CA PRO A 69 13.64 23.42 12.48
C PRO A 69 12.32 24.15 12.20
N MET A 70 11.84 24.03 10.97
CA MET A 70 10.52 24.55 10.60
C MET A 70 9.45 23.93 11.51
N PRO A 71 8.47 24.70 12.00
CA PRO A 71 7.39 24.15 12.81
C PRO A 71 6.63 23.08 12.03
N PHE A 72 6.32 21.97 12.70
CA PHE A 72 5.57 20.86 12.14
C PHE A 72 4.29 20.66 12.94
N VAL A 73 3.24 20.19 12.27
CA VAL A 73 1.97 19.83 12.90
C VAL A 73 2.17 18.55 13.71
N ASP A 74 1.50 18.45 14.85
CA ASP A 74 1.49 17.22 15.66
C ASP A 74 1.09 16.01 14.82
N TYR A 75 1.91 14.96 14.91
CA TYR A 75 1.73 13.73 14.15
C TYR A 75 1.91 12.53 15.07
N THR A 76 1.07 11.52 14.88
CA THR A 76 1.20 10.24 15.55
C THR A 76 1.78 9.25 14.56
N ASN A 77 3.07 8.93 14.70
CA ASN A 77 3.69 7.85 13.91
C ASN A 77 3.20 6.50 14.41
N GLN A 78 2.24 5.93 13.71
CA GLN A 78 1.80 4.56 13.94
C GLN A 78 2.56 3.64 12.99
N VAL A 79 3.75 3.20 13.42
CA VAL A 79 4.60 2.27 12.66
C VAL A 79 3.82 1.01 12.27
N PHE A 80 2.91 0.57 13.14
CA PHE A 80 1.99 -0.53 12.83
C PHE A 80 1.10 -0.27 11.62
N LEU A 81 0.51 0.93 11.46
CA LEU A 81 -0.32 1.26 10.30
C LEU A 81 0.50 1.32 9.01
N GLN A 82 1.76 1.74 9.09
CA GLN A 82 2.66 1.77 7.94
C GLN A 82 3.04 0.34 7.50
N LEU A 83 3.34 -0.55 8.44
CA LEU A 83 3.56 -1.96 8.17
C LEU A 83 2.26 -2.66 7.70
N ALA A 84 1.13 -2.31 8.32
CA ALA A 84 -0.19 -2.80 7.94
C ALA A 84 -0.56 -2.38 6.53
N GLY A 85 -0.14 -1.20 6.05
CA GLY A 85 -0.35 -0.78 4.67
C GLY A 85 0.21 -1.77 3.63
N PHE A 86 1.33 -2.44 3.95
CA PHE A 86 1.92 -3.48 3.12
C PHE A 86 1.36 -4.88 3.43
N LEU A 87 1.13 -5.19 4.70
CA LEU A 87 0.70 -6.52 5.14
C LEU A 87 -0.80 -6.78 4.93
N VAL A 88 -1.66 -5.76 4.97
CA VAL A 88 -3.12 -5.92 4.85
C VAL A 88 -3.50 -6.48 3.48
N PRO A 89 -2.99 -5.96 2.33
CA PRO A 89 -3.26 -6.56 1.02
C PRO A 89 -2.77 -8.01 0.92
N PHE A 90 -1.61 -8.31 1.52
CA PHE A 90 -1.04 -9.66 1.54
C PHE A 90 -1.90 -10.63 2.35
N ALA A 91 -2.28 -10.26 3.58
CA ALA A 91 -3.14 -11.03 4.44
C ALA A 91 -4.53 -11.26 3.80
N LEU A 92 -5.07 -10.24 3.12
CA LEU A 92 -6.33 -10.33 2.39
C LEU A 92 -6.21 -11.34 1.24
N ALA A 93 -5.15 -11.29 0.43
CA ALA A 93 -4.90 -12.26 -0.63
C ALA A 93 -4.80 -13.70 -0.09
N LEU A 94 -4.09 -13.89 1.03
CA LEU A 94 -3.98 -15.21 1.69
C LEU A 94 -5.32 -15.73 2.20
N SER A 95 -6.14 -14.86 2.78
CA SER A 95 -7.44 -15.25 3.34
C SER A 95 -8.39 -15.80 2.25
N PHE A 96 -8.40 -15.19 1.08
CA PHE A 96 -9.29 -15.59 -0.03
C PHE A 96 -8.73 -16.72 -0.89
N LEU A 97 -7.45 -17.11 -0.70
CA LEU A 97 -6.81 -18.21 -1.40
C LEU A 97 -7.64 -19.50 -1.34
N ALA A 98 -8.10 -19.85 -0.12
CA ALA A 98 -8.93 -21.04 0.10
C ALA A 98 -10.28 -20.92 -0.61
N GLY A 99 -10.87 -19.72 -0.63
CA GLY A 99 -12.12 -19.45 -1.34
C GLY A 99 -11.99 -19.67 -2.86
N VAL A 100 -10.93 -19.16 -3.48
CA VAL A 100 -10.66 -19.36 -4.92
C VAL A 100 -10.50 -20.84 -5.25
N SER A 101 -9.73 -21.57 -4.42
CA SER A 101 -9.51 -23.00 -4.62
C SER A 101 -10.82 -23.80 -4.54
N GLN A 102 -11.65 -23.52 -3.52
CA GLN A 102 -12.94 -24.17 -3.36
C GLN A 102 -13.89 -23.89 -4.55
N VAL A 103 -13.95 -22.64 -5.02
CA VAL A 103 -14.77 -22.30 -6.19
C VAL A 103 -14.29 -23.08 -7.42
N ALA A 104 -12.99 -23.05 -7.72
CA ALA A 104 -12.45 -23.77 -8.87
C ALA A 104 -12.71 -25.28 -8.77
N GLU A 105 -12.47 -25.88 -7.61
CA GLU A 105 -12.71 -27.31 -7.35
C GLU A 105 -14.17 -27.69 -7.60
N ARG A 106 -15.14 -26.91 -7.07
CA ARG A 106 -16.58 -27.17 -7.22
C ARG A 106 -17.01 -27.14 -8.69
N LEU A 107 -16.53 -26.17 -9.47
CA LEU A 107 -16.87 -26.13 -10.90
C LEU A 107 -16.25 -27.29 -11.67
N VAL A 108 -15.03 -27.70 -11.32
CA VAL A 108 -14.42 -28.86 -11.98
C VAL A 108 -15.13 -30.15 -11.57
N GLN A 109 -15.59 -30.27 -10.32
CA GLN A 109 -16.44 -31.39 -9.88
C GLN A 109 -17.74 -31.46 -10.68
N GLU A 110 -18.43 -30.34 -10.89
CA GLU A 110 -19.63 -30.30 -11.74
C GLU A 110 -19.36 -30.77 -13.17
N LYS A 111 -18.20 -30.39 -13.73
CA LYS A 111 -17.76 -30.80 -15.08
C LYS A 111 -17.42 -32.29 -15.13
N GLU A 112 -16.67 -32.78 -14.15
CA GLU A 112 -16.23 -34.17 -14.05
C GLU A 112 -17.42 -35.14 -13.93
N LEU A 113 -18.42 -34.76 -13.14
CA LEU A 113 -19.67 -35.53 -12.97
C LEU A 113 -20.68 -35.29 -14.10
N ARG A 114 -20.39 -34.41 -15.07
CA ARG A 114 -21.28 -34.01 -16.16
C ARG A 114 -22.67 -33.57 -15.68
N LEU A 115 -22.75 -32.97 -14.50
CA LEU A 115 -24.03 -32.58 -13.89
C LEU A 115 -24.81 -31.60 -14.77
N ARG A 116 -24.10 -30.74 -15.52
CA ARG A 116 -24.71 -29.81 -16.47
C ARG A 116 -25.36 -30.50 -17.66
N GLU A 117 -24.76 -31.59 -18.14
CA GLU A 117 -25.33 -32.38 -19.25
C GLU A 117 -26.53 -33.19 -18.77
N ALA A 118 -26.44 -33.76 -17.56
CA ALA A 118 -27.56 -34.45 -16.93
C ALA A 118 -28.78 -33.53 -16.72
N MET A 119 -28.58 -32.31 -16.23
CA MET A 119 -29.65 -31.32 -16.09
C MET A 119 -30.18 -30.83 -17.44
N ALA A 120 -29.31 -30.66 -18.44
CA ALA A 120 -29.74 -30.30 -19.79
C ALA A 120 -30.61 -31.39 -20.42
N ALA A 121 -30.31 -32.67 -20.18
CA ALA A 121 -31.14 -33.80 -20.62
C ALA A 121 -32.53 -33.82 -19.95
N MET A 122 -32.66 -33.25 -18.73
CA MET A 122 -33.94 -33.05 -18.05
C MET A 122 -34.73 -31.83 -18.54
N GLY A 123 -34.24 -31.12 -19.57
CA GLY A 123 -34.94 -29.98 -20.19
C GLY A 123 -34.56 -28.60 -19.63
N VAL A 124 -33.50 -28.50 -18.82
CA VAL A 124 -33.05 -27.20 -18.29
C VAL A 124 -32.21 -26.46 -19.34
N GLY A 125 -32.57 -25.19 -19.60
CA GLY A 125 -31.83 -24.32 -20.50
C GLY A 125 -30.43 -23.95 -19.98
N LYS A 126 -29.45 -23.87 -20.90
CA LYS A 126 -28.05 -23.51 -20.57
C LYS A 126 -27.91 -22.12 -19.94
N THR A 127 -28.78 -21.18 -20.32
CA THR A 127 -28.85 -19.82 -19.77
C THR A 127 -29.26 -19.84 -18.29
N THR A 128 -30.28 -20.64 -17.95
CA THR A 128 -30.74 -20.82 -16.57
C THR A 128 -29.64 -21.37 -15.67
N LEU A 129 -28.83 -22.32 -16.17
CA LEU A 129 -27.69 -22.86 -15.42
C LEU A 129 -26.62 -21.78 -15.16
N PHE A 130 -26.37 -20.90 -16.12
CA PHE A 130 -25.44 -19.78 -15.93
C PHE A 130 -25.94 -18.79 -14.86
N PHE A 131 -27.23 -18.43 -14.90
CA PHE A 131 -27.81 -17.54 -13.89
C PHE A 131 -27.87 -18.18 -12.49
N ALA A 132 -28.19 -19.47 -12.39
CA ALA A 132 -28.19 -20.19 -11.12
C ALA A 132 -26.79 -20.18 -10.48
N TRP A 133 -25.76 -20.40 -11.29
CA TRP A 133 -24.37 -20.27 -10.88
C TRP A 133 -24.04 -18.85 -10.41
N LEU A 134 -24.38 -17.83 -11.20
CA LEU A 134 -24.15 -16.42 -10.83
C LEU A 134 -24.80 -16.05 -9.49
N ILE A 135 -26.06 -16.46 -9.28
CA ILE A 135 -26.83 -16.14 -8.07
C ILE A 135 -26.27 -16.88 -6.86
N THR A 136 -25.97 -18.18 -6.97
CA THR A 136 -25.43 -18.97 -5.85
C THR A 136 -24.08 -18.44 -5.37
N PHE A 137 -23.13 -18.21 -6.28
CA PHE A 137 -21.83 -17.62 -5.92
C PHE A 137 -21.98 -16.17 -5.45
N GLY A 138 -22.88 -15.39 -6.06
CA GLY A 138 -23.18 -14.02 -5.64
C GLY A 138 -23.68 -13.93 -4.19
N LEU A 139 -24.61 -14.81 -3.80
CA LEU A 139 -25.14 -14.86 -2.43
C LEU A 139 -24.09 -15.31 -1.42
N ILE A 140 -23.28 -16.32 -1.74
CA ILE A 140 -22.18 -16.77 -0.87
C ILE A 140 -21.15 -15.64 -0.67
N ASN A 141 -20.79 -14.94 -1.75
CA ASN A 141 -19.89 -13.78 -1.69
C ASN A 141 -20.47 -12.62 -0.89
N LEU A 142 -21.79 -12.40 -0.96
CA LEU A 142 -22.46 -11.35 -0.20
C LEU A 142 -22.42 -11.63 1.30
N VAL A 143 -22.73 -12.87 1.71
CA VAL A 143 -22.72 -13.26 3.14
C VAL A 143 -21.29 -13.20 3.71
N THR A 144 -20.31 -13.70 2.96
CA THR A 144 -18.90 -13.66 3.38
C THR A 144 -18.35 -12.23 3.45
N ALA A 145 -18.69 -11.35 2.50
CA ALA A 145 -18.32 -9.94 2.55
C ALA A 145 -19.00 -9.19 3.70
N ALA A 146 -20.26 -9.49 4.01
CA ALA A 146 -20.94 -8.91 5.17
C ALA A 146 -20.27 -9.33 6.48
N ALA A 147 -19.97 -10.63 6.64
CA ALA A 147 -19.31 -11.17 7.84
C ALA A 147 -17.89 -10.58 8.03
N SER A 148 -17.10 -10.45 6.96
CA SER A 148 -15.77 -9.84 7.04
C SER A 148 -15.84 -8.36 7.40
N THR A 149 -16.83 -7.62 6.87
CA THR A 149 -17.02 -6.19 7.17
C THR A 149 -17.38 -5.99 8.65
N VAL A 150 -18.27 -6.81 9.21
CA VAL A 150 -18.63 -6.74 10.64
C VAL A 150 -17.41 -7.00 11.53
N THR A 151 -16.62 -8.02 11.20
CA THR A 151 -15.42 -8.39 11.96
C THR A 151 -14.37 -7.28 11.94
N LEU A 152 -14.18 -6.63 10.78
CA LEU A 152 -13.20 -5.56 10.62
C LEU A 152 -13.65 -4.26 11.30
N ALA A 153 -14.95 -3.95 11.25
CA ALA A 153 -15.54 -2.80 11.93
C ALA A 153 -15.36 -2.89 13.46
N ALA A 154 -15.41 -4.11 14.02
CA ALA A 154 -15.21 -4.32 15.46
C ALA A 154 -13.76 -4.17 15.92
N THR A 155 -12.78 -4.40 15.03
CA THR A 155 -11.38 -4.63 15.47
C THR A 155 -10.41 -3.49 15.10
N PHE A 156 -10.45 -2.95 13.87
CA PHE A 156 -9.29 -2.20 13.35
C PHE A 156 -9.55 -0.74 12.93
N MET A 157 -10.78 -0.35 12.59
CA MET A 157 -11.03 0.99 12.01
C MET A 157 -12.31 1.66 12.53
N PRO A 158 -12.27 2.32 13.71
CA PRO A 158 -13.42 3.07 14.24
C PRO A 158 -13.80 4.31 13.41
N LYS A 159 -12.96 4.73 12.44
CA LYS A 159 -13.16 5.92 11.60
C LYS A 159 -13.49 5.61 10.13
N SER A 160 -13.57 4.33 9.72
CA SER A 160 -13.81 3.98 8.31
C SER A 160 -15.29 4.04 7.94
N VAL A 161 -15.58 4.43 6.70
CA VAL A 161 -16.94 4.38 6.14
C VAL A 161 -17.30 2.92 5.86
N TRP A 162 -18.32 2.41 6.55
CA TRP A 162 -18.73 1.01 6.48
C TRP A 162 -19.05 0.54 5.05
N THR A 163 -19.72 1.38 4.27
CA THR A 163 -20.08 1.09 2.86
C THR A 163 -18.85 0.82 1.99
N LEU A 164 -17.77 1.57 2.20
CA LEU A 164 -16.58 1.48 1.34
C LEU A 164 -15.79 0.21 1.64
N THR A 165 -15.72 -0.17 2.92
CA THR A 165 -15.16 -1.46 3.35
C THR A 165 -15.95 -2.65 2.80
N PHE A 166 -17.28 -2.59 2.87
CA PHE A 166 -18.15 -3.63 2.30
C PHE A 166 -17.94 -3.79 0.79
N LEU A 167 -17.94 -2.67 0.04
CA LEU A 167 -17.79 -2.67 -1.41
C LEU A 167 -16.43 -3.23 -1.84
N LEU A 168 -15.37 -2.93 -1.07
CA LEU A 168 -14.04 -3.48 -1.28
C LEU A 168 -14.04 -5.00 -1.14
N PHE A 169 -14.55 -5.55 -0.04
CA PHE A 169 -14.59 -7.00 0.17
C PHE A 169 -15.49 -7.71 -0.84
N PHE A 170 -16.65 -7.14 -1.14
CA PHE A 170 -17.57 -7.71 -2.10
C PHE A 170 -16.99 -7.71 -3.52
N GLY A 171 -16.40 -6.59 -3.96
CA GLY A 171 -15.74 -6.50 -5.26
C GLY A 171 -14.55 -7.46 -5.37
N PHE A 172 -13.78 -7.59 -4.29
CA PHE A 172 -12.67 -8.54 -4.24
C PHE A 172 -13.15 -10.00 -4.30
N ALA A 173 -14.22 -10.35 -3.58
CA ALA A 173 -14.85 -11.67 -3.64
C ALA A 173 -15.41 -11.99 -5.05
N LEU A 174 -16.04 -11.02 -5.71
CA LEU A 174 -16.48 -11.17 -7.10
C LEU A 174 -15.31 -11.38 -8.07
N SER A 175 -14.23 -10.62 -7.93
CA SER A 175 -13.04 -10.78 -8.78
C SER A 175 -12.37 -12.14 -8.58
N THR A 176 -12.27 -12.62 -7.34
CA THR A 176 -11.66 -13.91 -7.00
C THR A 176 -12.52 -15.08 -7.46
N THR A 177 -13.84 -14.98 -7.37
CA THR A 177 -14.76 -16.00 -7.93
C THR A 177 -14.77 -16.03 -9.44
N ALA A 178 -14.68 -14.86 -10.12
CA ALA A 178 -14.49 -14.80 -11.56
C ALA A 178 -13.18 -15.45 -11.99
N LEU A 179 -12.07 -15.16 -11.29
CA LEU A 179 -10.78 -15.80 -11.52
C LEU A 179 -10.81 -17.31 -11.27
N GLY A 180 -11.46 -17.77 -10.19
CA GLY A 180 -11.64 -19.20 -9.93
C GLY A 180 -12.45 -19.91 -11.01
N SER A 181 -13.46 -19.24 -11.57
CA SER A 181 -14.25 -19.77 -12.70
C SER A 181 -13.45 -19.88 -14.00
N LEU A 182 -12.54 -18.93 -14.24
CA LEU A 182 -11.59 -18.97 -15.35
C LEU A 182 -10.58 -20.10 -15.16
N LEU A 183 -10.00 -20.25 -13.97
CA LEU A 183 -9.05 -21.34 -13.69
C LEU A 183 -9.71 -22.71 -13.80
N SER A 184 -10.99 -22.83 -13.45
CA SER A 184 -11.74 -24.07 -13.66
C SER A 184 -11.82 -24.50 -15.13
N SER A 185 -11.76 -23.60 -16.12
CA SER A 185 -11.77 -24.02 -17.54
C SER A 185 -10.47 -24.68 -17.99
N LEU A 186 -9.38 -24.51 -17.24
CA LEU A 186 -8.06 -25.08 -17.56
C LEU A 186 -7.88 -26.51 -17.05
N PHE A 187 -8.75 -26.97 -16.14
CA PHE A 187 -8.61 -28.26 -15.49
C PHE A 187 -9.81 -29.18 -15.74
N SER A 188 -9.52 -30.45 -16.03
CA SER A 188 -10.55 -31.49 -16.25
C SER A 188 -10.77 -32.40 -15.04
N LYS A 189 -9.86 -32.41 -14.06
CA LYS A 189 -9.95 -33.23 -12.84
C LYS A 189 -10.01 -32.35 -11.60
N SER A 190 -10.95 -32.63 -10.69
CA SER A 190 -11.16 -31.83 -9.48
C SER A 190 -9.93 -31.80 -8.57
N ARG A 191 -9.32 -32.96 -8.33
CA ARG A 191 -8.16 -33.09 -7.44
C ARG A 191 -6.95 -32.28 -7.90
N THR A 192 -6.69 -32.22 -9.21
CA THR A 192 -5.59 -31.42 -9.75
C THR A 192 -5.90 -29.93 -9.67
N ALA A 193 -7.16 -29.54 -9.89
CA ALA A 193 -7.59 -28.16 -9.79
C ALA A 193 -7.43 -27.63 -8.35
N ALA A 194 -7.81 -28.41 -7.34
CA ALA A 194 -7.71 -28.02 -5.93
C ALA A 194 -6.28 -27.68 -5.49
N ILE A 195 -5.28 -28.38 -6.05
CA ILE A 195 -3.86 -28.19 -5.72
C ILE A 195 -3.24 -27.09 -6.59
N ALA A 196 -3.56 -27.06 -7.89
CA ALA A 196 -2.94 -26.13 -8.83
C ALA A 196 -3.50 -24.70 -8.74
N THR A 197 -4.79 -24.55 -8.45
CA THR A 197 -5.47 -23.24 -8.34
C THR A 197 -4.80 -22.28 -7.35
N PRO A 198 -4.51 -22.67 -6.08
CA PRO A 198 -3.84 -21.76 -5.15
C PRO A 198 -2.42 -21.39 -5.60
N ILE A 199 -1.69 -22.29 -6.26
CA ILE A 199 -0.35 -22.02 -6.79
C ILE A 199 -0.41 -20.94 -7.89
N ILE A 200 -1.37 -21.06 -8.81
CA ILE A 200 -1.56 -20.09 -9.90
C ILE A 200 -2.02 -18.74 -9.35
N PHE A 201 -2.89 -18.74 -8.34
CA PHE A 201 -3.33 -17.52 -7.67
C PHE A 201 -2.16 -16.79 -7.00
N PHE A 202 -1.28 -17.52 -6.30
CA PHE A 202 -0.06 -16.94 -5.75
C PHE A 202 0.86 -16.38 -6.83
N ALA A 203 1.06 -17.10 -7.93
CA ALA A 203 1.89 -16.64 -9.03
C ALA A 203 1.37 -15.31 -9.62
N CYS A 204 0.04 -15.15 -9.75
CA CYS A 204 -0.57 -13.89 -10.18
C CYS A 204 -0.43 -12.75 -9.17
N ALA A 205 -0.26 -13.05 -7.87
CA ALA A 205 -0.12 -12.04 -6.83
C ALA A 205 1.32 -11.46 -6.76
N ILE A 206 2.34 -12.23 -7.17
CA ILE A 206 3.76 -11.82 -7.10
C ILE A 206 4.05 -10.45 -7.74
N PRO A 207 3.58 -10.11 -8.96
CA PRO A 207 3.87 -8.81 -9.57
C PRO A 207 3.36 -7.63 -8.75
N SER A 208 2.21 -7.80 -8.08
CA SER A 208 1.62 -6.76 -7.24
C SER A 208 2.46 -6.46 -6.01
N PHE A 209 3.23 -7.44 -5.53
CA PHE A 209 4.17 -7.26 -4.40
C PHE A 209 5.56 -6.80 -4.85
N ALA A 210 5.99 -7.20 -6.06
CA ALA A 210 7.26 -6.78 -6.63
C ALA A 210 7.26 -5.29 -7.04
N MET A 211 6.12 -4.77 -7.46
CA MET A 211 5.94 -3.33 -7.74
C MET A 211 5.79 -2.53 -6.44
N ASN A 212 6.86 -2.49 -5.64
CA ASN A 212 6.95 -1.55 -4.54
C ASN A 212 7.42 -0.19 -5.09
N PRO A 213 6.69 0.93 -4.91
CA PRO A 213 7.04 2.24 -5.49
C PRO A 213 8.31 2.88 -4.91
N SER A 214 9.08 2.17 -4.07
CA SER A 214 10.28 2.70 -3.43
C SER A 214 11.46 2.86 -4.39
N ASP A 215 11.43 2.23 -5.56
CA ASP A 215 12.48 2.32 -6.58
C ASP A 215 11.95 2.97 -7.87
N HIS A 216 11.60 4.25 -7.79
CA HIS A 216 11.61 5.12 -8.96
C HIS A 216 12.79 6.10 -8.81
N PRO A 217 13.77 6.11 -9.74
CA PRO A 217 14.86 7.08 -9.73
C PRO A 217 14.33 8.49 -9.79
#